data_AF-A0AA38NV49-F1
#
_entry.id   AF-A0AA38NV49-F1
#
_cell.length_a   1.000
_cell.length_b   1.000
_cell.length_c   1.000
_cell.angle_alpha   90.00
_cell.angle_beta   90.00
_cell.angle_gamma   90.00
#
_symmetry.space_group_name_H-M   'P 1'
#
loop_
_entity.id
_entity.type
_entity.pdbx_description
1 polymer ?
#
loop_
_entity_poly.entity_id
_entity_poly.type
_entity_poly.pdbx_seq_one_letter_code
_entity_poly.pdbx_strand_id
1 'polypeptide(L)'
;TSTRDMGPGNRHEVLDDHFGHWNWRGICRLGELLLKRYDEALEQREIHTKSLEQFRAERPDDVDQWESMIAMWESELVKAPKDRTAENPYQAGKSGMSEHEVRLALAREEEIETAAGSVALHDIGPSAFISQMIDIEDSMRSVKLELGSRRSETALQQTDAIQRRTKLVRAIAKIRSLQAVYMPAAIQRLSTTEIVDTNAEDLPLIFPSDLSETERAVGCRAGLLAVEKKLRESQLSSSLDKLRNNLHIKSRLLTYRNTNVAHQARVTKSQALMARTQRQIDLSAKRYQTAWKALANIVGGEKNMAWHYLNDRDVCMMREEPPQGNLRKRIGKRRREEEQEIQEQDWQKEQEHLNAQLLELEGTIQGRQMTELQRLRAACGEGRRRVSWIWMACGNGQLENEDVLEEG
;
A
#
# COMPACT_ATOMS: atom_id res chain seq x y z
N THR A 1 28.78 -6.52 -34.07
CA THR A 1 28.54 -6.39 -35.52
C THR A 1 27.24 -5.63 -35.77
N SER A 2 27.24 -4.58 -36.60
CA SER A 2 25.99 -3.88 -36.97
C SER A 2 25.30 -4.65 -38.09
N THR A 3 24.08 -5.14 -37.85
CA THR A 3 23.31 -5.93 -38.85
C THR A 3 22.40 -5.06 -39.72
N ARG A 4 22.52 -3.73 -39.65
CA ARG A 4 21.56 -2.80 -40.27
C ARG A 4 21.67 -2.75 -41.79
N ASP A 5 22.90 -2.86 -42.30
CA ASP A 5 23.20 -2.74 -43.74
C ASP A 5 23.40 -4.11 -44.41
N MET A 6 23.14 -5.20 -43.67
CA MET A 6 23.23 -6.58 -44.16
C MET A 6 21.94 -6.98 -44.90
N GLY A 7 22.09 -7.68 -46.03
CA GLY A 7 20.97 -8.33 -46.71
C GLY A 7 20.25 -9.35 -45.80
N PRO A 8 18.97 -9.66 -46.05
CA PRO A 8 18.12 -10.42 -45.13
C PRO A 8 18.66 -11.81 -44.76
N GLY A 9 19.24 -12.55 -45.71
CA GLY A 9 19.85 -13.87 -45.45
C GLY A 9 21.09 -13.77 -44.56
N ASN A 10 22.05 -12.92 -44.94
CA ASN A 10 23.28 -12.70 -44.17
C ASN A 10 22.98 -12.14 -42.77
N ARG A 11 21.98 -11.26 -42.64
CA ARG A 11 21.52 -10.76 -41.35
C ARG A 11 20.98 -11.89 -40.46
N HIS A 12 20.22 -12.83 -41.03
CA HIS A 12 19.69 -13.96 -40.29
C HIS A 12 20.81 -14.87 -39.78
N GLU A 13 21.76 -15.23 -40.64
CA GLU A 13 22.90 -16.08 -40.28
C GLU A 13 23.77 -15.44 -39.18
N VAL A 14 24.08 -14.14 -39.32
CA VAL A 14 24.88 -13.41 -38.31
C VAL A 14 24.15 -13.35 -36.96
N LEU A 15 22.83 -13.13 -36.95
CA LEU A 15 22.06 -13.12 -35.71
C LEU A 15 22.01 -14.53 -35.06
N ASP A 16 21.80 -15.57 -35.86
CA ASP A 16 21.75 -16.95 -35.39
C ASP A 16 23.09 -17.38 -34.78
N ASP A 17 24.22 -17.02 -35.40
CA ASP A 17 25.55 -17.27 -34.88
C ASP A 17 25.80 -16.53 -33.55
N HIS A 18 25.38 -15.25 -33.44
CA HIS A 18 25.49 -14.50 -32.19
C HIS A 18 24.63 -15.13 -31.08
N PHE A 19 23.40 -15.55 -31.39
CA PHE A 19 22.53 -16.21 -30.42
C PHE A 19 23.08 -17.58 -30.03
N GLY A 20 23.59 -18.37 -30.98
CA GLY A 20 24.24 -19.65 -30.77
C GLY A 20 25.45 -19.53 -29.85
N HIS A 21 26.35 -18.58 -30.13
CA HIS A 21 27.49 -18.28 -29.26
C HIS A 21 27.05 -17.85 -27.85
N TRP A 22 26.02 -17.01 -27.75
CA TRP A 22 25.50 -16.55 -26.45
C TRP A 22 24.92 -17.71 -25.63
N ASN A 23 24.17 -18.61 -26.28
CA ASN A 23 23.63 -19.82 -25.67
C ASN A 23 24.74 -20.76 -25.21
N TRP A 24 25.75 -21.02 -26.06
CA TRP A 24 26.90 -21.84 -25.70
C TRP A 24 27.66 -21.28 -24.48
N ARG A 25 27.92 -19.97 -24.49
CA ARG A 25 28.55 -19.28 -23.35
C ARG A 25 27.69 -19.38 -22.08
N GLY A 26 26.37 -19.32 -22.23
CA GLY A 26 25.41 -19.55 -21.16
C GLY A 26 25.51 -20.96 -20.56
N ILE A 27 25.59 -21.99 -21.41
CA ILE A 27 25.74 -23.39 -21.01
C ILE A 27 27.07 -23.61 -20.29
N CYS A 28 28.18 -23.11 -20.84
CA CYS A 28 29.50 -23.25 -20.21
C CYS A 28 29.55 -22.60 -18.81
N ARG A 29 28.91 -21.44 -18.65
CA ARG A 29 28.86 -20.71 -17.37
C ARG A 29 27.79 -21.21 -16.41
N LEU A 30 26.91 -22.12 -16.85
CA LEU A 30 25.80 -22.58 -16.05
C LEU A 30 26.27 -23.32 -14.80
N GLY A 31 27.32 -24.14 -14.90
CA GLY A 31 27.88 -24.87 -13.77
C GLY A 31 28.36 -23.93 -12.65
N GLU A 32 29.19 -22.94 -12.99
CA GLU A 32 29.67 -21.92 -12.04
C GLU A 32 28.53 -21.12 -11.42
N LEU A 33 27.54 -20.72 -12.23
CA LEU A 33 26.37 -19.99 -11.76
C LEU A 33 25.54 -20.83 -10.78
N LEU A 34 25.31 -22.11 -11.08
CA LEU A 34 24.55 -23.02 -10.24
C LEU A 34 25.28 -23.29 -8.92
N LEU A 35 26.59 -23.52 -8.96
CA LEU A 35 27.41 -23.70 -7.75
C LEU A 35 27.31 -22.48 -6.84
N LYS A 36 27.50 -21.27 -7.40
CA LYS A 36 27.37 -20.02 -6.64
C LYS A 36 25.97 -19.84 -6.04
N ARG A 37 24.91 -20.17 -6.79
CA ARG A 37 23.53 -20.09 -6.29
C ARG A 37 23.24 -21.14 -5.22
N TYR A 38 23.86 -22.31 -5.32
CA TYR A 38 23.77 -23.36 -4.32
C TYR A 38 24.41 -22.92 -3.00
N ASP A 39 25.61 -22.34 -3.04
CA ASP A 39 26.27 -21.78 -1.84
C ASP A 39 25.43 -20.67 -1.21
N GLU A 40 24.92 -19.74 -2.03
CA GLU A 40 24.01 -18.69 -1.55
C GLU A 40 22.72 -19.28 -0.95
N ALA A 41 22.18 -20.35 -1.52
CA ALA A 41 20.98 -21.02 -1.01
C ALA A 41 21.25 -21.72 0.33
N LEU A 42 22.44 -22.31 0.54
CA LEU A 42 22.84 -22.88 1.83
C LEU A 42 22.93 -21.80 2.91
N GLU A 43 23.59 -20.66 2.62
CA GLU A 43 23.64 -19.52 3.54
C GLU A 43 22.24 -19.02 3.91
N GLN A 44 21.36 -18.84 2.91
CA GLN A 44 20.00 -18.37 3.15
C GLN A 44 19.16 -19.40 3.91
N ARG A 45 19.33 -20.71 3.64
CA ARG A 45 18.62 -21.77 4.35
C ARG A 45 18.88 -21.68 5.85
N GLU A 46 20.14 -21.53 6.28
CA GLU A 46 20.46 -21.41 7.70
C GLU A 46 19.81 -20.18 8.36
N ILE A 47 19.80 -19.04 7.67
CA ILE A 47 19.17 -17.81 8.17
C ILE A 47 17.65 -18.01 8.30
N HIS A 48 17.01 -18.57 7.27
CA HIS A 48 15.56 -18.79 7.27
C HIS A 48 15.14 -19.84 8.29
N THR A 49 15.89 -20.93 8.44
CA THR A 49 15.63 -21.96 9.46
C THR A 49 15.67 -21.35 10.86
N LYS A 50 16.72 -20.59 11.21
CA LYS A 50 16.80 -19.90 12.51
C LYS A 50 15.65 -18.92 12.72
N SER A 51 15.29 -18.16 11.69
CA SER A 51 14.18 -17.21 11.77
C SER A 51 12.83 -17.92 11.97
N LEU A 52 12.64 -19.10 11.36
CA LEU A 52 11.43 -19.89 11.50
C LEU A 52 11.36 -20.55 12.89
N GLU A 53 12.46 -21.09 13.39
CA GLU A 53 12.56 -21.64 14.75
C GLU A 53 12.23 -20.57 15.80
N GLN A 54 12.76 -19.36 15.65
CA GLN A 54 12.43 -18.24 16.52
C GLN A 54 10.93 -17.89 16.45
N PHE A 55 10.37 -17.79 15.23
CA PHE A 55 8.94 -17.49 15.04
C PHE A 55 8.04 -18.57 15.67
N ARG A 56 8.38 -19.85 15.51
CA ARG A 56 7.66 -20.97 16.13
C ARG A 56 7.75 -20.92 17.66
N ALA A 57 8.89 -20.54 18.21
CA ALA A 57 9.06 -20.42 19.66
C ALA A 57 8.23 -19.27 20.24
N GLU A 58 8.11 -18.16 19.51
CA GLU A 58 7.31 -17.00 19.92
C GLU A 58 5.80 -17.27 19.80
N ARG A 59 5.37 -18.10 18.83
CA ARG A 59 3.95 -18.35 18.53
C ARG A 59 3.66 -19.81 18.13
N PRO A 60 3.74 -20.76 19.07
CA PRO A 60 3.51 -22.17 18.75
C PRO A 60 2.06 -22.43 18.31
N ASP A 61 1.08 -21.88 19.05
CA ASP A 61 -0.34 -22.14 18.82
C ASP A 61 -0.83 -21.62 17.45
N ASP A 62 -0.40 -20.42 17.07
CA ASP A 62 -0.76 -19.83 15.77
C ASP A 62 -0.18 -20.65 14.61
N VAL A 63 1.07 -21.12 14.75
CA VAL A 63 1.72 -21.89 13.69
C VAL A 63 1.00 -23.22 13.46
N ASP A 64 0.67 -23.95 14.52
CA ASP A 64 -0.01 -25.23 14.41
C ASP A 64 -1.40 -25.08 13.78
N GLN A 65 -2.14 -24.02 14.15
CA GLN A 65 -3.42 -23.68 13.52
C GLN A 65 -3.23 -23.42 12.02
N TRP A 66 -2.29 -22.57 11.63
CA TRP A 66 -2.02 -22.24 10.23
C TRP A 66 -1.56 -23.45 9.41
N GLU A 67 -0.69 -24.31 9.96
CA GLU A 67 -0.25 -25.55 9.30
C GLU A 67 -1.42 -26.51 9.07
N SER A 68 -2.33 -26.64 10.05
CA SER A 68 -3.53 -27.45 9.90
C SER A 68 -4.47 -26.89 8.81
N MET A 69 -4.66 -25.56 8.76
CA MET A 69 -5.47 -24.89 7.73
C MET A 69 -4.90 -25.10 6.33
N ILE A 70 -3.58 -24.99 6.17
CA ILE A 70 -2.89 -25.23 4.90
C ILE A 70 -3.05 -26.69 4.47
N ALA A 71 -2.81 -27.65 5.36
CA ALA A 71 -2.97 -29.07 5.05
C ALA A 71 -4.41 -29.42 4.62
N MET A 72 -5.42 -28.86 5.32
CA MET A 72 -6.83 -29.02 4.93
C MET A 72 -7.09 -28.43 3.54
N TRP A 73 -6.67 -27.19 3.30
CA TRP A 73 -6.84 -26.52 2.01
C TRP A 73 -6.15 -27.27 0.85
N GLU A 74 -4.91 -27.72 1.05
CA GLU A 74 -4.14 -28.46 0.05
C GLU A 74 -4.76 -29.82 -0.29
N SER A 75 -5.33 -30.51 0.71
CA SER A 75 -6.04 -31.77 0.49
C SER A 75 -7.26 -31.61 -0.45
N GLU A 76 -7.86 -30.42 -0.48
CA GLU A 76 -9.02 -30.11 -1.32
C GLU A 76 -8.65 -29.59 -2.71
N LEU A 77 -7.38 -29.29 -2.98
CA LEU A 77 -6.94 -28.84 -4.31
C LEU A 77 -7.14 -29.92 -5.38
N VAL A 78 -7.15 -31.19 -4.97
CA VAL A 78 -7.45 -32.35 -5.85
C VAL A 78 -8.93 -32.34 -6.28
N LYS A 79 -9.83 -31.76 -5.47
CA LYS A 79 -11.26 -31.66 -5.77
C LYS A 79 -11.53 -30.56 -6.79
N ALA A 80 -12.64 -30.70 -7.52
CA ALA A 80 -13.13 -29.65 -8.41
C ALA A 80 -13.47 -28.38 -7.61
N PRO A 81 -13.30 -27.17 -8.17
CA PRO A 81 -13.48 -25.91 -7.42
C PRO A 81 -14.84 -25.74 -6.74
N LYS A 82 -15.90 -26.39 -7.24
CA LYS A 82 -17.25 -26.32 -6.67
C LYS A 82 -17.45 -27.17 -5.42
N ASP A 83 -16.61 -28.19 -5.24
CA ASP A 83 -16.70 -29.16 -4.15
C ASP A 83 -15.70 -28.86 -3.03
N ARG A 84 -14.98 -27.72 -3.14
CA ARG A 84 -14.07 -27.22 -2.11
C ARG A 84 -14.86 -26.47 -1.06
N THR A 85 -14.68 -26.86 0.18
CA THR A 85 -15.39 -26.32 1.35
C THR A 85 -14.45 -25.70 2.37
N ALA A 86 -13.16 -26.05 2.34
CA ALA A 86 -12.14 -25.48 3.19
C ALA A 86 -11.92 -24.00 2.87
N GLU A 87 -11.70 -23.20 3.90
CA GLU A 87 -11.34 -21.80 3.77
C GLU A 87 -9.93 -21.67 3.16
N ASN A 88 -9.74 -20.66 2.31
CA ASN A 88 -8.45 -20.41 1.69
C ASN A 88 -7.58 -19.56 2.64
N PRO A 89 -6.51 -20.12 3.25
CA PRO A 89 -5.67 -19.39 4.20
C PRO A 89 -4.89 -18.24 3.55
N TYR A 90 -4.75 -18.24 2.22
CA TYR A 90 -4.04 -17.19 1.48
C TYR A 90 -4.96 -16.04 1.05
N GLN A 91 -6.27 -16.19 1.23
CA GLN A 91 -7.21 -15.11 0.97
C GLN A 91 -7.28 -14.23 2.22
N ALA A 92 -7.04 -12.93 2.06
CA ALA A 92 -7.25 -12.00 3.16
C ALA A 92 -8.71 -12.08 3.63
N GLY A 93 -8.91 -12.25 4.94
CA GLY A 93 -10.23 -12.28 5.56
C GLY A 93 -11.04 -11.02 5.22
N LYS A 94 -12.36 -11.14 5.21
CA LYS A 94 -13.24 -9.97 5.00
C LYS A 94 -13.11 -9.04 6.20
N SER A 95 -12.53 -7.87 5.97
CA SER A 95 -12.41 -6.80 6.96
C SER A 95 -13.77 -6.15 7.21
N GLY A 96 -14.49 -6.64 8.22
CA GLY A 96 -15.79 -6.11 8.65
C GLY A 96 -16.87 -6.06 7.54
N MET A 97 -17.96 -5.36 7.82
CA MET A 97 -18.96 -5.06 6.78
C MET A 97 -18.43 -3.99 5.83
N SER A 98 -18.56 -4.23 4.53
CA SER A 98 -18.23 -3.24 3.51
C SER A 98 -19.14 -2.02 3.62
N GLU A 99 -18.62 -0.84 3.28
CA GLU A 99 -19.43 0.40 3.17
C GLU A 99 -20.68 0.21 2.31
N HIS A 100 -20.61 -0.63 1.26
CA HIS A 100 -21.77 -0.93 0.42
C HIS A 100 -22.77 -1.86 1.10
N GLU A 101 -22.28 -2.80 1.92
CA GLU A 101 -23.14 -3.69 2.72
C GLU A 101 -23.85 -2.90 3.83
N VAL A 102 -23.17 -1.94 4.46
CA VAL A 102 -23.79 -1.04 5.44
C VAL A 102 -24.85 -0.15 4.80
N ARG A 103 -24.57 0.44 3.62
CA ARG A 103 -25.58 1.20 2.85
C ARG A 103 -26.78 0.33 2.48
N LEU A 104 -26.57 -0.92 2.10
CA LEU A 104 -27.65 -1.87 1.81
C LEU A 104 -28.47 -2.21 3.06
N ALA A 105 -27.81 -2.43 4.20
CA ALA A 105 -28.50 -2.69 5.47
C ALA A 105 -29.36 -1.49 5.90
N LEU A 106 -28.83 -0.27 5.79
CA LEU A 106 -29.56 0.96 6.09
C LEU A 106 -30.74 1.18 5.14
N ALA A 107 -30.58 0.89 3.84
CA ALA A 107 -31.68 1.00 2.88
C ALA A 107 -32.81 -0.01 3.17
N ARG A 108 -32.46 -1.22 3.62
CA ARG A 108 -33.45 -2.22 4.07
C ARG A 108 -34.16 -1.80 5.35
N GLU A 109 -33.44 -1.21 6.31
CA GLU A 109 -34.04 -0.63 7.53
C GLU A 109 -35.07 0.46 7.16
N GLU A 110 -34.74 1.35 6.21
CA GLU A 110 -35.67 2.38 5.72
C GLU A 110 -36.88 1.82 4.97
N GLU A 111 -36.71 0.75 4.19
CA GLU A 111 -37.82 0.08 3.51
C GLU A 111 -38.83 -0.47 4.52
N ILE A 112 -38.36 -1.08 5.60
CA ILE A 112 -39.19 -1.60 6.69
C ILE A 112 -39.90 -0.45 7.42
N GLU A 113 -39.21 0.64 7.73
CA GLU A 113 -39.81 1.83 8.37
C GLU A 113 -40.89 2.47 7.48
N THR A 114 -40.66 2.50 6.17
CA THR A 114 -41.62 3.04 5.20
C THR A 114 -42.84 2.12 5.08
N ALA A 115 -42.63 0.80 5.05
CA ALA A 115 -43.72 -0.19 5.07
C ALA A 115 -44.53 -0.14 6.38
N ALA A 116 -43.90 0.23 7.49
CA ALA A 116 -44.56 0.46 8.78
C ALA A 116 -45.33 1.78 8.86
N GLY A 117 -45.33 2.60 7.79
CA GLY A 117 -46.12 3.83 7.70
C GLY A 117 -45.41 5.11 8.16
N SER A 118 -44.07 5.11 8.23
CA SER A 118 -43.31 6.32 8.53
C SER A 118 -43.47 7.37 7.42
N VAL A 119 -43.69 8.64 7.80
CA VAL A 119 -43.84 9.74 6.84
C VAL A 119 -42.48 10.20 6.34
N ALA A 120 -42.28 10.15 5.02
CA ALA A 120 -41.07 10.68 4.39
C ALA A 120 -41.07 12.22 4.45
N LEU A 121 -40.00 12.80 5.00
CA LEU A 121 -39.82 14.27 5.04
C LEU A 121 -39.37 14.86 3.68
N HIS A 122 -38.75 14.04 2.84
CA HIS A 122 -38.25 14.39 1.51
C HIS A 122 -38.13 13.11 0.66
N ASP A 123 -38.09 13.26 -0.66
CA ASP A 123 -37.82 12.18 -1.64
C ASP A 123 -36.50 11.41 -1.41
N ILE A 124 -35.60 11.94 -0.58
CA ILE A 124 -34.29 11.35 -0.29
C ILE A 124 -34.32 10.90 1.16
N GLY A 125 -34.14 9.61 1.42
CA GLY A 125 -34.09 9.04 2.77
C GLY A 125 -32.92 9.54 3.62
N PRO A 126 -32.99 9.45 4.97
CA PRO A 126 -31.96 9.94 5.88
C PRO A 126 -30.59 9.27 5.70
N SER A 127 -30.52 7.98 5.41
CA SER A 127 -29.26 7.26 5.11
C SER A 127 -28.65 7.69 3.78
N ALA A 128 -29.47 7.91 2.76
CA ALA A 128 -29.05 8.45 1.48
C ALA A 128 -28.57 9.91 1.60
N PHE A 129 -29.15 10.68 2.52
CA PHE A 129 -28.70 12.03 2.84
C PHE A 129 -27.30 12.04 3.47
N ILE A 130 -27.05 11.25 4.52
CA ILE A 130 -25.71 11.17 5.14
C ILE A 130 -24.68 10.60 4.15
N SER A 131 -25.05 9.60 3.35
CA SER A 131 -24.16 9.07 2.31
C SER A 131 -23.77 10.14 1.30
N GLN A 132 -24.73 10.98 0.84
CA GLN A 132 -24.43 12.11 -0.04
C GLN A 132 -23.53 13.16 0.62
N MET A 133 -23.68 13.42 1.93
CA MET A 133 -22.78 14.31 2.66
C MET A 133 -21.34 13.78 2.69
N ILE A 134 -21.17 12.47 2.97
CA ILE A 134 -19.84 11.81 2.97
C ILE A 134 -19.22 11.86 1.56
N ASP A 135 -19.99 11.63 0.50
CA ASP A 135 -19.50 11.69 -0.88
C ASP A 135 -19.05 13.11 -1.28
N ILE A 136 -19.73 14.15 -0.79
CA ILE A 136 -19.33 15.55 -0.97
C ILE A 136 -18.04 15.85 -0.21
N GLU A 137 -17.92 15.40 1.05
CA GLU A 137 -16.71 15.54 1.85
C GLU A 137 -15.49 14.90 1.16
N ASP A 138 -15.66 13.69 0.63
CA ASP A 138 -14.62 13.00 -0.14
C ASP A 138 -14.24 13.76 -1.42
N SER A 139 -15.23 14.33 -2.10
CA SER A 139 -15.02 15.15 -3.31
C SER A 139 -14.25 16.44 -2.99
N MET A 140 -14.59 17.13 -1.90
CA MET A 140 -13.87 18.32 -1.42
C MET A 140 -12.41 17.99 -1.10
N ARG A 141 -12.18 16.88 -0.39
CA ARG A 141 -10.83 16.41 -0.06
C ARG A 141 -10.01 16.10 -1.30
N SER A 142 -10.60 15.42 -2.29
CA SER A 142 -9.94 15.11 -3.56
C SER A 142 -9.53 16.37 -4.30
N VAL A 143 -10.43 17.37 -4.40
CA VAL A 143 -10.14 18.63 -5.08
C VAL A 143 -9.06 19.41 -4.34
N LYS A 144 -9.14 19.51 -3.01
CA LYS A 144 -8.14 20.20 -2.18
C LYS A 144 -6.73 19.62 -2.36
N LEU A 145 -6.61 18.30 -2.37
CA LEU A 145 -5.31 17.63 -2.54
C LEU A 145 -4.76 17.78 -3.96
N GLU A 146 -5.63 17.69 -4.97
CA GLU A 146 -5.22 17.89 -6.35
C GLU A 146 -4.72 19.32 -6.61
N LEU A 147 -5.50 20.33 -6.23
CA LEU A 147 -5.17 21.74 -6.45
C LEU A 147 -3.93 22.17 -5.66
N GLY A 148 -3.78 21.71 -4.41
CA GLY A 148 -2.58 21.96 -3.61
C GLY A 148 -1.29 21.35 -4.19
N SER A 149 -1.41 20.36 -5.08
CA SER A 149 -0.25 19.68 -5.70
C SER A 149 0.19 20.27 -7.05
N ARG A 150 -0.54 21.23 -7.62
CA ARG A 150 -0.26 21.81 -8.94
C ARG A 150 0.77 22.93 -8.83
N ARG A 151 1.86 22.82 -9.60
CA ARG A 151 2.95 23.83 -9.65
C ARG A 151 2.84 24.78 -10.85
N SER A 152 2.23 24.33 -11.94
CA SER A 152 1.95 25.13 -13.13
C SER A 152 0.66 24.63 -13.77
N GLU A 153 -0.24 25.55 -14.12
CA GLU A 153 -1.54 25.19 -14.67
C GLU A 153 -1.61 25.56 -16.15
N THR A 154 -1.85 24.54 -16.98
CA THR A 154 -2.26 24.75 -18.37
C THR A 154 -3.72 25.24 -18.40
N ALA A 155 -4.11 25.93 -19.48
CA ALA A 155 -5.50 26.40 -19.65
C ALA A 155 -6.53 25.26 -19.47
N LEU A 156 -6.22 24.06 -19.97
CA LEU A 156 -7.05 22.86 -19.78
C LEU A 156 -7.18 22.46 -18.28
N GLN A 157 -6.08 22.51 -17.53
CA GLN A 157 -6.10 22.19 -16.10
C GLN A 157 -6.86 23.25 -15.29
N GLN A 158 -6.77 24.53 -15.69
CA GLN A 158 -7.56 25.61 -15.09
C GLN A 158 -9.05 25.41 -15.34
N THR A 159 -9.44 25.08 -16.58
CA THR A 159 -10.85 24.77 -16.88
C THR A 159 -11.37 23.59 -16.08
N ASP A 160 -10.55 22.53 -15.93
CA ASP A 160 -10.92 21.37 -15.12
C ASP A 160 -11.09 21.73 -13.63
N ALA A 161 -10.22 22.58 -13.09
CA ALA A 161 -10.31 23.07 -11.72
C ALA A 161 -11.61 23.85 -11.49
N ILE A 162 -11.93 24.78 -12.40
CA ILE A 162 -13.16 25.59 -12.34
C ILE A 162 -14.39 24.68 -12.42
N GLN A 163 -14.44 23.76 -13.38
CA GLN A 163 -15.58 22.82 -13.53
C GLN A 163 -15.80 21.98 -12.27
N ARG A 164 -14.73 21.48 -11.65
CA ARG A 164 -14.82 20.71 -10.40
C ARG A 164 -15.30 21.56 -9.23
N ARG A 165 -14.79 22.79 -9.08
CA ARG A 165 -15.26 23.74 -8.07
C ARG A 165 -16.73 24.09 -8.27
N THR A 166 -17.17 24.36 -9.49
CA THR A 166 -18.58 24.62 -9.80
C THR A 166 -19.47 23.42 -9.47
N LYS A 167 -19.01 22.19 -9.76
CA LYS A 167 -19.73 20.97 -9.39
C LYS A 167 -19.87 20.83 -7.86
N LEU A 168 -18.80 21.13 -7.11
CA LEU A 168 -18.83 21.13 -5.65
C LEU A 168 -19.82 22.16 -5.10
N VAL A 169 -19.78 23.40 -5.59
CA VAL A 169 -20.73 24.46 -5.16
C VAL A 169 -22.18 24.04 -5.37
N ARG A 170 -22.50 23.46 -6.53
CA ARG A 170 -23.86 22.96 -6.81
C ARG A 170 -24.26 21.82 -5.87
N ALA A 171 -23.34 20.89 -5.60
CA ALA A 171 -23.58 19.78 -4.67
C ALA A 171 -23.81 20.29 -3.23
N ILE A 172 -23.01 21.25 -2.78
CA ILE A 172 -23.14 21.89 -1.46
C ILE A 172 -24.47 22.66 -1.37
N ALA A 173 -24.88 23.38 -2.41
CA ALA A 173 -26.18 24.05 -2.42
C ALA A 173 -27.34 23.06 -2.26
N LYS A 174 -27.29 21.92 -2.98
CA LYS A 174 -28.28 20.84 -2.87
C LYS A 174 -28.28 20.17 -1.49
N ILE A 175 -27.11 19.94 -0.89
CA ILE A 175 -27.07 19.32 0.44
C ILE A 175 -27.54 20.28 1.53
N ARG A 176 -27.33 21.59 1.36
CA ARG A 176 -27.85 22.63 2.26
C ARG A 176 -29.38 22.71 2.24
N SER A 177 -30.03 22.54 1.09
CA SER A 177 -31.50 22.45 1.06
C SER A 177 -32.02 21.21 1.79
N LEU A 178 -31.29 20.08 1.72
CA LEU A 178 -31.62 18.88 2.49
C LEU A 178 -31.32 19.03 3.98
N GLN A 179 -30.24 19.71 4.35
CA GLN A 179 -29.94 20.07 5.74
C GLN A 179 -31.05 20.94 6.34
N ALA A 180 -31.65 21.86 5.58
CA ALA A 180 -32.78 22.65 6.08
C ALA A 180 -34.02 21.79 6.44
N VAL A 181 -34.17 20.60 5.84
CA VAL A 181 -35.25 19.66 6.14
C VAL A 181 -34.88 18.70 7.27
N TYR A 182 -33.70 18.06 7.18
CA TYR A 182 -33.29 16.99 8.11
C TYR A 182 -32.53 17.49 9.35
N MET A 183 -31.83 18.62 9.23
CA MET A 183 -30.93 19.19 10.23
C MET A 183 -30.95 20.75 10.27
N PRO A 184 -32.10 21.41 10.53
CA PRO A 184 -32.18 22.88 10.61
C PRO A 184 -31.13 23.55 11.50
N ALA A 185 -30.73 22.90 12.60
CA ALA A 185 -29.71 23.42 13.53
C ALA A 185 -28.35 23.66 12.84
N ALA A 186 -27.98 22.84 11.86
CA ALA A 186 -26.75 23.03 11.10
C ALA A 186 -26.78 24.29 10.24
N ILE A 187 -27.93 24.64 9.67
CA ILE A 187 -28.08 25.87 8.89
C ILE A 187 -27.97 27.09 9.80
N GLN A 188 -28.56 27.05 10.99
CA GLN A 188 -28.41 28.12 11.99
C GLN A 188 -26.95 28.31 12.37
N ARG A 189 -26.23 27.23 12.68
CA ARG A 189 -24.80 27.29 13.01
C ARG A 189 -23.95 27.82 11.84
N LEU A 190 -24.24 27.40 10.61
CA LEU A 190 -23.59 27.93 9.41
C LEU A 190 -23.85 29.43 9.22
N SER A 191 -25.03 29.93 9.59
CA SER A 191 -25.36 31.37 9.47
C SER A 191 -24.59 32.25 10.46
N THR A 192 -24.21 31.69 11.61
CA THR A 192 -23.41 32.37 12.63
C THR A 192 -21.90 32.27 12.35
N THR A 193 -21.49 31.31 11.53
CA THR A 193 -20.07 31.10 11.21
C THR A 193 -19.65 32.06 10.09
N GLU A 194 -18.70 32.96 10.35
CA GLU A 194 -18.12 33.80 9.31
C GLU A 194 -17.34 32.94 8.29
N ILE A 195 -17.80 32.92 7.04
CA ILE A 195 -17.13 32.20 5.96
C ILE A 195 -16.02 33.12 5.43
N VAL A 196 -14.80 32.91 5.92
CA VAL A 196 -13.60 33.67 5.51
C VAL A 196 -13.08 33.20 4.15
N ASP A 197 -13.24 31.92 3.83
CA ASP A 197 -12.67 31.32 2.63
C ASP A 197 -13.59 31.42 1.41
N THR A 198 -12.99 31.82 0.28
CA THR A 198 -13.69 31.98 -1.01
C THR A 198 -13.72 30.70 -1.86
N ASN A 199 -12.95 29.68 -1.48
CA ASN A 199 -12.82 28.44 -2.26
C ASN A 199 -13.90 27.41 -1.90
N ALA A 200 -14.39 26.67 -2.91
CA ALA A 200 -15.45 25.68 -2.74
C ALA A 200 -15.06 24.48 -1.85
N GLU A 201 -13.78 24.10 -1.89
CA GLU A 201 -13.20 22.98 -1.14
C GLU A 201 -12.95 23.25 0.35
N ASP A 202 -13.03 24.52 0.79
CA ASP A 202 -12.80 24.93 2.18
C ASP A 202 -14.12 25.31 2.89
N LEU A 203 -15.25 25.25 2.18
CA LEU A 203 -16.57 25.55 2.75
C LEU A 203 -16.91 24.55 3.88
N PRO A 204 -17.39 25.03 5.05
CA PRO A 204 -17.74 24.14 6.15
C PRO A 204 -18.96 23.27 5.78
N LEU A 205 -18.83 21.96 5.96
CA LEU A 205 -19.90 20.97 5.86
C LEU A 205 -20.14 20.39 7.25
N ILE A 206 -21.19 20.84 7.92
CA ILE A 206 -21.53 20.42 9.28
C ILE A 206 -22.28 19.10 9.23
N PHE A 207 -21.77 18.07 9.93
CA PHE A 207 -22.43 16.78 10.14
C PHE A 207 -23.20 16.74 11.47
N PRO A 208 -24.10 15.76 11.67
CA PRO A 208 -24.71 15.52 12.98
C PRO A 208 -23.68 15.33 14.11
N SER A 209 -22.54 14.71 13.82
CA SER A 209 -21.42 14.57 14.77
C SER A 209 -20.83 15.90 15.24
N ASP A 210 -20.91 16.96 14.43
CA ASP A 210 -20.26 18.26 14.70
C ASP A 210 -21.16 19.19 15.53
N LEU A 211 -22.45 18.87 15.64
CA LEU A 211 -23.41 19.59 16.45
C LEU A 211 -23.33 19.17 17.91
N SER A 212 -23.56 20.13 18.81
CA SER A 212 -23.68 19.83 20.24
C SER A 212 -24.94 19.02 20.52
N GLU A 213 -25.00 18.33 21.67
CA GLU A 213 -26.19 17.56 22.07
C GLU A 213 -27.46 18.43 22.12
N THR A 214 -27.33 19.69 22.54
CA THR A 214 -28.44 20.64 22.61
C THR A 214 -28.92 21.06 21.22
N GLU A 215 -27.99 21.35 20.30
CA GLU A 215 -28.31 21.66 18.89
C GLU A 215 -28.97 20.48 18.19
N ARG A 216 -28.49 19.25 18.48
CA ARG A 216 -29.09 18.01 17.94
C ARG A 216 -30.51 17.81 18.42
N ALA A 217 -30.79 18.03 19.69
CA ALA A 217 -32.12 17.84 20.27
C ALA A 217 -33.15 18.83 19.68
N VAL A 218 -32.73 20.05 19.34
CA VAL A 218 -33.62 21.10 18.85
C VAL A 218 -33.93 20.98 17.36
N GLY A 219 -32.97 20.49 16.56
CA GLY A 219 -33.07 20.62 15.11
C GLY A 219 -32.44 19.50 14.29
N CYS A 220 -32.30 18.28 14.82
CA CYS A 220 -31.95 17.08 14.03
C CYS A 220 -33.09 16.05 14.06
N ARG A 221 -33.37 15.41 12.92
CA ARG A 221 -34.22 14.21 12.89
C ARG A 221 -33.63 13.11 13.79
N ALA A 222 -34.48 12.45 14.58
CA ALA A 222 -34.10 11.30 15.38
C ALA A 222 -33.50 10.16 14.51
N GLY A 223 -32.51 9.45 15.05
CA GLY A 223 -31.85 8.32 14.38
C GLY A 223 -30.70 8.71 13.42
N LEU A 224 -30.59 9.98 13.01
CA LEU A 224 -29.57 10.42 12.05
C LEU A 224 -28.13 10.21 12.54
N LEU A 225 -27.91 10.43 13.84
CA LEU A 225 -26.61 10.21 14.48
C LEU A 225 -26.19 8.72 14.48
N ALA A 226 -27.16 7.81 14.63
CA ALA A 226 -26.90 6.36 14.60
C ALA A 226 -26.55 5.89 13.18
N VAL A 227 -27.24 6.43 12.18
CA VAL A 227 -26.94 6.20 10.76
C VAL A 227 -25.53 6.71 10.43
N GLU A 228 -25.18 7.91 10.87
CA GLU A 228 -23.83 8.45 10.71
C GLU A 228 -22.79 7.55 11.38
N LYS A 229 -23.02 7.13 12.63
CA LYS A 229 -22.10 6.23 13.34
C LYS A 229 -21.80 4.96 12.55
N LYS A 230 -22.83 4.24 12.08
CA LYS A 230 -22.68 3.02 11.26
C LYS A 230 -21.87 3.29 9.99
N LEU A 231 -22.16 4.41 9.30
CA LEU A 231 -21.45 4.79 8.07
C LEU A 231 -19.98 5.15 8.34
N ARG A 232 -19.69 5.91 9.39
CA ARG A 232 -18.31 6.28 9.76
C ARG A 232 -17.48 5.08 10.20
N GLU A 233 -18.06 4.10 10.92
CA GLU A 233 -17.36 2.86 11.27
C GLU A 233 -16.95 2.07 10.03
N SER A 234 -17.87 1.91 9.06
CA SER A 234 -17.55 1.30 7.77
C SER A 234 -16.56 2.12 6.93
N GLN A 235 -16.55 3.44 7.12
CA GLN A 235 -15.60 4.34 6.47
C GLN A 235 -14.19 4.13 7.00
N LEU A 236 -14.03 3.89 8.30
CA LEU A 236 -12.74 3.58 8.92
C LEU A 236 -12.16 2.27 8.38
N SER A 237 -12.91 1.17 8.44
CA SER A 237 -12.44 -0.13 7.92
C SER A 237 -12.05 -0.05 6.44
N SER A 238 -12.94 0.48 5.60
CA SER A 238 -12.72 0.65 4.16
C SER A 238 -11.54 1.56 3.82
N SER A 239 -11.36 2.65 4.57
CA SER A 239 -10.23 3.57 4.33
C SER A 239 -8.90 2.98 4.76
N LEU A 240 -8.88 2.20 5.85
CA LEU A 240 -7.70 1.48 6.32
C LEU A 240 -7.29 0.39 5.31
N ASP A 241 -8.22 -0.39 4.79
CA ASP A 241 -7.92 -1.39 3.75
C ASP A 241 -7.41 -0.76 2.45
N LYS A 242 -8.01 0.35 2.01
CA LYS A 242 -7.50 1.14 0.88
C LYS A 242 -6.10 1.66 1.15
N LEU A 243 -5.82 2.11 2.37
CA LEU A 243 -4.49 2.59 2.77
C LEU A 243 -3.44 1.47 2.68
N ARG A 244 -3.71 0.30 3.28
CA ARG A 244 -2.86 -0.90 3.19
C ARG A 244 -2.59 -1.31 1.75
N ASN A 245 -3.64 -1.42 0.95
CA ASN A 245 -3.54 -1.79 -0.46
C ASN A 245 -2.67 -0.81 -1.25
N ASN A 246 -2.86 0.50 -1.04
CA ASN A 246 -2.04 1.53 -1.71
C ASN A 246 -0.57 1.50 -1.24
N LEU A 247 -0.32 1.19 0.04
CA LEU A 247 1.05 1.01 0.57
C LEU A 247 1.73 -0.22 -0.02
N HIS A 248 1.01 -1.34 -0.20
CA HIS A 248 1.53 -2.51 -0.92
C HIS A 248 1.86 -2.19 -2.38
N ILE A 249 0.98 -1.46 -3.07
CA ILE A 249 1.24 -1.00 -4.43
C ILE A 249 2.49 -0.12 -4.46
N LYS A 250 2.62 0.84 -3.54
CA LYS A 250 3.80 1.72 -3.44
C LYS A 250 5.09 0.92 -3.25
N SER A 251 5.08 -0.08 -2.36
CA SER A 251 6.23 -0.96 -2.14
C SER A 251 6.62 -1.71 -3.43
N ARG A 252 5.66 -2.33 -4.12
CA ARG A 252 5.90 -3.01 -5.40
C ARG A 252 6.42 -2.08 -6.49
N LEU A 253 5.88 -0.85 -6.57
CA LEU A 253 6.34 0.17 -7.50
C LEU A 253 7.78 0.60 -7.23
N LEU A 254 8.19 0.71 -5.95
CA LEU A 254 9.57 0.98 -5.57
C LEU A 254 10.51 -0.14 -6.00
N THR A 255 10.13 -1.40 -5.75
CA THR A 255 10.89 -2.57 -6.20
C THR A 255 11.02 -2.56 -7.72
N TYR A 256 9.91 -2.41 -8.44
CA TYR A 256 9.88 -2.36 -9.91
C TYR A 256 10.75 -1.23 -10.46
N ARG A 257 10.70 -0.04 -9.86
CA ARG A 257 11.54 1.09 -10.25
C ARG A 257 13.02 0.74 -10.09
N ASN A 258 13.40 0.19 -8.94
CA ASN A 258 14.80 -0.11 -8.65
C ASN A 258 15.34 -1.27 -9.52
N THR A 259 14.50 -2.23 -9.90
CA THR A 259 14.92 -3.40 -10.70
C THR A 259 14.87 -3.14 -12.20
N ASN A 260 13.77 -2.59 -12.72
CA ASN A 260 13.42 -2.67 -14.14
C ASN A 260 13.45 -1.32 -14.86
N VAL A 261 13.39 -0.20 -14.14
CA VAL A 261 13.34 1.12 -14.77
C VAL A 261 14.75 1.56 -15.14
N ALA A 262 15.04 1.49 -16.44
CA ALA A 262 16.18 2.12 -17.09
C ALA A 262 15.66 3.16 -18.10
N HIS A 263 16.45 4.21 -18.32
CA HIS A 263 16.19 5.33 -19.27
C HIS A 263 15.13 6.35 -18.82
N GLN A 264 15.33 7.60 -19.27
CA GLN A 264 14.61 8.79 -18.79
C GLN A 264 13.09 8.70 -18.95
N ALA A 265 12.58 8.25 -20.10
CA ALA A 265 11.13 8.17 -20.35
C ALA A 265 10.41 7.20 -19.39
N ARG A 266 11.04 6.07 -19.05
CA ARG A 266 10.48 5.10 -18.09
C ARG A 266 10.53 5.64 -16.66
N VAL A 267 11.55 6.42 -16.32
CA VAL A 267 11.68 7.11 -15.03
C VAL A 267 10.52 8.08 -14.82
N THR A 268 10.22 8.94 -15.80
CA THR A 268 9.12 9.91 -15.70
C THR A 268 7.76 9.22 -15.53
N LYS A 269 7.49 8.14 -16.29
CA LYS A 269 6.25 7.36 -16.14
C LYS A 269 6.14 6.69 -14.77
N SER A 270 7.23 6.11 -14.26
CA SER A 270 7.29 5.50 -12.93
C SER A 270 7.06 6.53 -11.83
N GLN A 271 7.67 7.72 -11.94
CA GLN A 271 7.48 8.82 -11.00
C GLN A 271 6.03 9.32 -10.98
N ALA A 272 5.40 9.48 -12.15
CA ALA A 272 3.99 9.87 -12.25
C ALA A 272 3.06 8.85 -11.58
N LEU A 273 3.34 7.54 -11.77
CA LEU A 273 2.58 6.47 -11.13
C LEU A 273 2.78 6.47 -9.61
N MET A 274 4.02 6.65 -9.12
CA MET A 274 4.30 6.77 -7.70
C MET A 274 3.62 7.99 -7.07
N ALA A 275 3.64 9.14 -7.75
CA ALA A 275 2.95 10.35 -7.29
C ALA A 275 1.44 10.13 -7.21
N ARG A 276 0.84 9.43 -8.19
CA ARG A 276 -0.57 9.04 -8.14
C ARG A 276 -0.86 8.14 -6.94
N THR A 277 -0.06 7.11 -6.70
CA THR A 277 -0.24 6.22 -5.54
C THR A 277 -0.08 6.98 -4.22
N GLN A 278 0.89 7.90 -4.13
CA GLN A 278 1.06 8.73 -2.93
C GLN A 278 -0.19 9.58 -2.65
N ARG A 279 -0.78 10.20 -3.68
CA ARG A 279 -2.03 10.94 -3.52
C ARG A 279 -3.16 10.05 -2.99
N GLN A 280 -3.26 8.80 -3.46
CA GLN A 280 -4.27 7.85 -2.97
C GLN A 280 -4.03 7.46 -1.50
N ILE A 281 -2.77 7.32 -1.07
CA ILE A 281 -2.39 7.12 0.33
C ILE A 281 -2.85 8.32 1.17
N ASP A 282 -2.50 9.53 0.75
CA ASP A 282 -2.82 10.76 1.48
C ASP A 282 -4.35 10.97 1.58
N LEU A 283 -5.09 10.66 0.50
CA LEU A 283 -6.56 10.70 0.50
C LEU A 283 -7.17 9.68 1.46
N SER A 284 -6.66 8.45 1.47
CA SER A 284 -7.15 7.38 2.36
C SER A 284 -6.83 7.69 3.82
N ALA A 285 -5.63 8.21 4.12
CA ALA A 285 -5.22 8.61 5.46
C ALA A 285 -6.10 9.75 6.01
N LYS A 286 -6.31 10.81 5.21
CA LYS A 286 -7.21 11.91 5.59
C LYS A 286 -8.66 11.45 5.73
N ARG A 287 -9.12 10.49 4.91
CA ARG A 287 -10.45 9.87 5.04
C ARG A 287 -10.60 9.16 6.37
N TYR A 288 -9.59 8.39 6.78
CA TYR A 288 -9.57 7.73 8.08
C TYR A 288 -9.60 8.76 9.22
N GLN A 289 -8.70 9.76 9.20
CA GLN A 289 -8.60 10.77 10.26
C GLN A 289 -9.89 11.59 10.45
N THR A 290 -10.58 11.94 9.35
CA THR A 290 -11.86 12.67 9.41
C THR A 290 -12.99 11.80 9.95
N ALA A 291 -13.11 10.56 9.47
CA ALA A 291 -14.09 9.61 9.99
C ALA A 291 -13.86 9.30 11.48
N TRP A 292 -12.60 9.22 11.90
CA TRP A 292 -12.23 8.99 13.29
C TRP A 292 -12.63 10.17 14.18
N LYS A 293 -12.37 11.41 13.74
CA LYS A 293 -12.81 12.62 14.45
C LYS A 293 -14.33 12.69 14.59
N ALA A 294 -15.06 12.38 13.52
CA ALA A 294 -16.52 12.33 13.55
C ALA A 294 -17.03 11.29 14.56
N LEU A 295 -16.45 10.09 14.59
CA LEU A 295 -16.81 9.06 15.56
C LEU A 295 -16.43 9.42 16.99
N ALA A 296 -15.27 10.04 17.20
CA ALA A 296 -14.85 10.52 18.51
C ALA A 296 -15.85 11.54 19.08
N ASN A 297 -16.38 12.42 18.23
CA ASN A 297 -17.44 13.38 18.61
C ASN A 297 -18.77 12.69 18.94
N ILE A 298 -19.09 11.55 18.30
CA ILE A 298 -20.32 10.78 18.57
C ILE A 298 -20.21 10.02 19.90
N VAL A 299 -19.05 9.41 20.18
CA VAL A 299 -18.83 8.54 21.35
C VAL A 299 -18.50 9.34 22.63
N GLY A 300 -18.19 10.64 22.49
CA GLY A 300 -17.93 11.53 23.62
C GLY A 300 -16.48 11.53 24.10
N GLY A 301 -15.52 11.18 23.22
CA GLY A 301 -14.09 11.30 23.48
C GLY A 301 -13.25 10.08 23.09
N GLU A 302 -11.93 10.28 23.06
CA GLU A 302 -10.95 9.31 22.55
C GLU A 302 -10.85 8.03 23.39
N LYS A 303 -11.13 8.10 24.69
CA LYS A 303 -10.96 6.97 25.64
C LYS A 303 -11.96 5.83 25.45
N ASN A 304 -13.10 6.10 24.82
CA ASN A 304 -14.16 5.11 24.60
C ASN A 304 -14.11 4.54 23.16
N MET A 305 -13.07 4.88 22.39
CA MET A 305 -12.95 4.56 20.98
C MET A 305 -12.19 3.24 20.79
N ALA A 306 -12.81 2.27 20.12
CA ALA A 306 -12.16 1.00 19.77
C ALA A 306 -11.10 1.15 18.67
N TRP A 307 -11.12 2.26 17.93
CA TRP A 307 -10.22 2.51 16.80
C TRP A 307 -9.07 3.42 17.19
N HIS A 308 -7.85 3.06 16.79
CA HIS A 308 -6.66 3.89 17.00
C HIS A 308 -6.64 5.12 16.09
N TYR A 309 -6.11 6.24 16.61
CA TYR A 309 -5.86 7.42 15.80
C TYR A 309 -4.68 7.19 14.84
N LEU A 310 -4.84 7.61 13.58
CA LEU A 310 -3.81 7.45 12.55
C LEU A 310 -2.87 8.65 12.55
N ASN A 311 -1.65 8.47 13.08
CA ASN A 311 -0.59 9.46 12.96
C ASN A 311 0.14 9.33 11.62
N ASP A 312 0.75 10.42 11.17
CA ASP A 312 1.54 10.43 9.93
C ASP A 312 2.72 9.44 9.98
N ARG A 313 3.24 9.15 11.19
CA ARG A 313 4.31 8.16 11.42
C ARG A 313 3.84 6.73 11.20
N ASP A 314 2.56 6.47 11.43
CA ASP A 314 2.00 5.13 11.32
C ASP A 314 1.84 4.72 9.86
N VAL A 315 1.72 5.69 8.94
CA VAL A 315 1.59 5.52 7.48
C VAL A 315 2.93 5.06 6.88
N CYS A 316 3.35 3.86 7.23
CA CYS A 316 4.57 3.23 6.73
C CYS A 316 4.26 1.95 5.93
N MET A 317 5.15 1.63 4.99
CA MET A 317 5.03 0.40 4.20
C MET A 317 5.42 -0.81 5.06
N MET A 318 4.77 -1.95 4.83
CA MET A 318 5.12 -3.22 5.50
C MET A 318 6.61 -3.61 5.32
N ARG A 319 7.24 -3.17 4.23
CA ARG A 319 8.69 -3.26 3.99
C ARG A 319 9.34 -1.88 4.14
N GLU A 320 10.08 -1.70 5.22
CA GLU A 320 11.22 -0.76 5.23
C GLU A 320 12.47 -1.51 4.76
N GLU A 321 12.52 -1.92 3.50
CA GLU A 321 13.77 -2.43 2.94
C GLU A 321 14.67 -1.24 2.57
N PRO A 322 15.91 -1.13 3.10
CA PRO A 322 16.92 -0.32 2.44
C PRO A 322 17.08 -0.85 1.00
N PRO A 323 17.38 0.00 0.01
CA PRO A 323 17.26 -0.35 -1.42
C PRO A 323 18.27 -1.42 -1.85
N GLN A 324 17.96 -2.70 -1.56
CA GLN A 324 18.82 -3.85 -1.82
C GLN A 324 19.06 -4.07 -3.32
N GLY A 325 18.11 -3.67 -4.17
CA GLY A 325 18.28 -3.73 -5.63
C GLY A 325 19.42 -2.85 -6.14
N ASN A 326 19.62 -1.67 -5.55
CA ASN A 326 20.73 -0.78 -5.90
C ASN A 326 22.05 -1.32 -5.35
N LEU A 327 22.02 -1.95 -4.17
CA LEU A 327 23.19 -2.58 -3.57
C LEU A 327 23.64 -3.80 -4.38
N ARG A 328 22.73 -4.70 -4.77
CA ARG A 328 23.01 -5.86 -5.64
C ARG A 328 23.54 -5.43 -7.01
N LYS A 329 22.98 -4.36 -7.60
CA LYS A 329 23.48 -3.79 -8.86
C LYS A 329 24.85 -3.13 -8.71
N ARG A 330 25.11 -2.39 -7.62
CA ARG A 330 26.44 -1.81 -7.32
C ARG A 330 27.48 -2.89 -7.07
N ILE A 331 27.15 -3.93 -6.31
CA ILE A 331 28.03 -5.07 -6.05
C ILE A 331 28.29 -5.84 -7.34
N GLY A 332 27.26 -6.09 -8.16
CA GLY A 332 27.43 -6.75 -9.45
C GLY A 332 28.15 -5.90 -10.51
N LYS A 333 28.18 -4.57 -10.36
CA LYS A 333 29.02 -3.68 -11.19
C LYS A 333 30.46 -3.71 -10.69
N ARG A 334 30.67 -3.55 -9.39
CA ARG A 334 31.98 -3.62 -8.74
C ARG A 334 32.66 -4.97 -9.00
N ARG A 335 31.96 -6.09 -8.88
CA ARG A 335 32.50 -7.42 -9.22
C ARG A 335 32.88 -7.55 -10.70
N ARG A 336 32.14 -6.92 -11.60
CA ARG A 336 32.48 -6.94 -13.04
C ARG A 336 33.71 -6.07 -13.32
N GLU A 337 33.85 -4.95 -12.61
CA GLU A 337 35.04 -4.09 -12.67
C GLU A 337 36.25 -4.82 -12.06
N GLU A 338 36.10 -5.49 -10.91
CA GLU A 338 37.12 -6.34 -10.29
C GLU A 338 37.50 -7.53 -11.21
N GLU A 339 36.54 -8.20 -11.84
CA GLU A 339 36.80 -9.28 -12.82
C GLU A 339 37.54 -8.76 -14.06
N GLN A 340 37.27 -7.52 -14.50
CA GLN A 340 37.97 -6.87 -15.61
C GLN A 340 39.39 -6.44 -15.22
N GLU A 341 39.58 -5.89 -14.02
CA GLU A 341 40.90 -5.55 -13.48
C GLU A 341 41.74 -6.81 -13.26
N ILE A 342 41.15 -7.90 -12.78
CA ILE A 342 41.84 -9.20 -12.65
C ILE A 342 42.20 -9.74 -14.04
N GLN A 343 41.32 -9.65 -15.05
CA GLN A 343 41.67 -10.04 -16.42
C GLN A 343 42.77 -9.15 -17.03
N GLU A 344 42.76 -7.84 -16.78
CA GLU A 344 43.82 -6.93 -17.24
C GLU A 344 45.15 -7.20 -16.52
N GLN A 345 45.10 -7.50 -15.21
CA GLN A 345 46.27 -7.89 -14.43
C GLN A 345 46.79 -9.26 -14.82
N ASP A 346 45.93 -10.23 -15.14
CA ASP A 346 46.33 -11.56 -15.60
C ASP A 346 46.89 -11.49 -17.03
N TRP A 347 46.38 -10.59 -17.88
CA TRP A 347 46.97 -10.29 -19.19
C TRP A 347 48.34 -9.61 -19.07
N GLN A 348 48.49 -8.66 -18.14
CA GLN A 348 49.79 -8.04 -17.84
C GLN A 348 50.77 -9.05 -17.23
N LYS A 349 50.32 -9.90 -16.32
CA LYS A 349 51.10 -11.01 -15.76
C LYS A 349 51.46 -12.03 -16.82
N GLU A 350 50.60 -12.37 -17.78
CA GLU A 350 50.96 -13.24 -18.92
C GLU A 350 52.07 -12.62 -19.78
N GLN A 351 52.08 -11.29 -19.97
CA GLN A 351 53.19 -10.60 -20.63
C GLN A 351 54.47 -10.58 -19.79
N GLU A 352 54.36 -10.45 -18.46
CA GLU A 352 55.49 -10.53 -17.53
C GLU A 352 55.99 -11.98 -17.35
N HIS A 353 55.12 -12.98 -17.43
CA HIS A 353 55.42 -14.42 -17.29
C HIS A 353 56.10 -14.99 -18.55
N LEU A 354 55.96 -14.31 -19.70
CA LEU A 354 56.79 -14.51 -20.89
C LEU A 354 58.22 -13.97 -20.71
N ASN A 355 58.42 -12.99 -19.82
CA ASN A 355 59.74 -12.45 -19.44
C ASN A 355 60.32 -13.10 -18.16
N ALA A 356 59.51 -13.80 -17.38
CA ALA A 356 59.87 -14.37 -16.08
C ALA A 356 59.85 -15.91 -16.07
N GLN A 357 60.29 -16.55 -17.15
CA GLN A 357 60.75 -17.96 -17.12
C GLN A 357 62.16 -18.08 -16.50
N LEU A 358 62.39 -17.42 -15.37
CA LEU A 358 63.54 -17.63 -14.48
C LEU A 358 63.11 -17.25 -13.06
N LEU A 359 63.04 -18.27 -12.19
CA LEU A 359 62.87 -18.28 -10.73
C LEU A 359 61.45 -18.58 -10.19
N GLU A 360 61.37 -19.74 -9.53
CA GLU A 360 60.20 -20.43 -8.96
C GLU A 360 59.77 -19.94 -7.56
N LEU A 361 58.48 -20.21 -7.25
CA LEU A 361 57.82 -20.68 -5.99
C LEU A 361 58.06 -19.86 -4.69
N GLU A 362 57.12 -19.55 -3.79
CA GLU A 362 55.88 -20.16 -3.31
C GLU A 362 55.25 -19.19 -2.27
N GLY A 363 53.94 -19.26 -1.95
CA GLY A 363 53.45 -18.55 -0.73
C GLY A 363 51.94 -18.30 -0.56
N THR A 364 51.21 -19.34 -0.15
CA THR A 364 49.99 -19.42 0.69
C THR A 364 49.02 -18.24 0.91
N ILE A 365 47.75 -18.61 0.72
CA ILE A 365 46.49 -17.92 1.04
C ILE A 365 46.20 -17.96 2.55
N GLN A 366 45.84 -16.82 3.16
CA GLN A 366 45.11 -16.78 4.44
C GLN A 366 44.06 -15.66 4.50
N GLY A 367 42.86 -16.03 4.97
CA GLY A 367 42.00 -15.18 5.80
C GLY A 367 41.06 -14.18 5.11
N ARG A 368 39.99 -14.65 4.45
CA ARG A 368 38.83 -13.78 4.18
C ARG A 368 38.07 -13.52 5.48
N GLN A 369 38.31 -12.37 6.09
CA GLN A 369 37.39 -11.81 7.08
C GLN A 369 36.00 -11.65 6.44
N MET A 370 34.96 -12.05 7.17
CA MET A 370 33.56 -11.86 6.78
C MET A 370 33.33 -10.40 6.40
N THR A 371 32.95 -10.18 5.14
CA THR A 371 32.65 -8.84 4.63
C THR A 371 31.45 -8.25 5.37
N GLU A 372 31.42 -6.93 5.52
CA GLU A 372 30.31 -6.18 6.13
C GLU A 372 28.94 -6.56 5.51
N LEU A 373 28.94 -6.96 4.24
CA LEU A 373 27.78 -7.49 3.51
C LEU A 373 27.26 -8.84 4.03
N GLN A 374 28.15 -9.74 4.47
CA GLN A 374 27.75 -11.02 5.06
C GLN A 374 27.20 -10.82 6.48
N ARG A 375 27.74 -9.84 7.23
CA ARG A 375 27.15 -9.42 8.52
C ARG A 375 25.76 -8.82 8.35
N LEU A 376 25.56 -7.98 7.33
CA LEU A 376 24.25 -7.42 7.00
C LEU A 376 23.26 -8.50 6.55
N ARG A 377 23.68 -9.50 5.74
CA ARG A 377 22.84 -10.66 5.40
C ARG A 377 22.42 -11.45 6.64
N ALA A 378 23.35 -11.70 7.57
CA ALA A 378 23.06 -12.41 8.82
C ALA A 378 22.14 -11.61 9.76
N ALA A 379 22.17 -10.27 9.69
CA ALA A 379 21.27 -9.40 10.44
C ALA A 379 19.87 -9.25 9.80
N CYS A 380 19.67 -9.69 8.55
CA CYS A 380 18.43 -9.57 7.78
C CYS A 380 17.51 -10.81 7.93
N GLY A 381 17.34 -11.34 9.13
CA GLY A 381 16.21 -12.22 9.42
C GLY A 381 14.90 -11.42 9.39
N GLU A 382 13.87 -11.92 8.71
CA GLU A 382 12.57 -11.23 8.59
C GLU A 382 11.79 -11.13 9.92
N GLY A 383 12.19 -11.88 10.94
CA GLY A 383 11.55 -11.93 12.27
C GLY A 383 11.79 -10.72 13.19
N ARG A 384 12.67 -9.76 12.86
CA ARG A 384 12.97 -8.57 13.70
C ARG A 384 12.23 -7.29 13.29
N ARG A 385 11.14 -7.41 12.52
CA ARG A 385 10.42 -6.25 11.96
C ARG A 385 9.52 -5.61 13.02
N ARG A 386 9.69 -4.30 13.28
CA ARG A 386 8.64 -3.48 13.89
C ARG A 386 7.69 -3.04 12.79
N VAL A 387 6.51 -3.64 12.74
CA VAL A 387 5.46 -3.30 11.76
C VAL A 387 4.49 -2.34 12.43
N SER A 388 4.09 -1.27 11.72
CA SER A 388 3.08 -0.33 12.24
C SER A 388 1.77 -1.06 12.56
N TRP A 389 1.04 -0.57 13.57
CA TRP A 389 -0.23 -1.12 14.04
C TRP A 389 -1.26 -1.25 12.90
N ILE A 390 -1.17 -0.40 11.87
CA ILE A 390 -2.04 -0.47 10.70
C ILE A 390 -1.93 -1.84 10.02
N TRP A 391 -0.84 -2.58 10.18
CA TRP A 391 -0.68 -3.93 9.62
C TRP A 391 -1.07 -5.06 10.58
N MET A 392 -1.34 -4.74 11.85
CA MET A 392 -1.69 -5.73 12.90
C MET A 392 -3.14 -5.60 13.40
N ALA A 393 -3.84 -4.52 13.03
CA ALA A 393 -5.26 -4.36 13.35
C ALA A 393 -6.12 -5.30 12.49
N CYS A 394 -6.96 -6.10 13.13
CA CYS A 394 -8.05 -6.78 12.45
C CYS A 394 -9.08 -5.76 11.93
N GLY A 395 -9.92 -6.16 10.97
CA GLY A 395 -10.90 -5.28 10.31
C GLY A 395 -11.98 -4.64 11.22
N ASN A 396 -11.96 -4.97 12.51
CA ASN A 396 -12.80 -4.46 13.58
C ASN A 396 -12.11 -3.38 14.45
N GLY A 397 -10.87 -2.99 14.14
CA GLY A 397 -10.12 -1.97 14.88
C GLY A 397 -9.35 -2.51 16.10
N GLN A 398 -9.57 -3.77 16.48
CA GLN A 398 -8.80 -4.44 17.53
C GLN A 398 -7.45 -4.89 16.97
N LEU A 399 -6.38 -4.64 17.72
CA LEU A 399 -5.07 -5.21 17.42
C LEU A 399 -5.12 -6.71 17.74
N GLU A 400 -4.55 -7.55 16.87
CA GLU A 400 -4.55 -9.00 17.08
C GLU A 400 -3.84 -9.45 18.36
N ASN A 401 -3.16 -8.56 19.10
CA ASN A 401 -2.49 -8.89 20.36
C ASN A 401 -2.30 -7.63 21.23
N GLU A 402 -3.22 -7.35 22.16
CA GLU A 402 -3.02 -6.29 23.18
C GLU A 402 -1.93 -6.68 24.21
N ASP A 403 -1.71 -7.97 24.46
CA ASP A 403 -0.82 -8.45 25.54
C ASP A 403 0.69 -8.30 25.27
N VAL A 404 1.11 -8.10 24.02
CA VAL A 404 2.54 -8.09 23.64
C VAL A 404 3.13 -6.68 23.61
N LEU A 405 2.29 -5.64 23.62
CA LEU A 405 2.76 -4.24 23.52
C LEU A 405 3.28 -3.67 24.85
N GLU A 406 2.98 -4.29 26.00
CA GLU A 406 3.43 -3.78 27.29
C GLU A 406 4.84 -4.27 27.70
N GLU A 407 5.42 -5.25 27.01
CA GLU A 407 6.73 -5.85 27.41
C GLU A 407 7.87 -5.74 26.36
N GLY A 408 7.74 -4.92 25.30
CA GLY A 408 8.68 -4.90 24.14
C GLY A 408 9.54 -3.67 23.88
#